data_AF-A0A2N2EAJ0-F1
#
_entry.id   AF-A0A2N2EAJ0-F1
#
_cell.length_a   1.000
_cell.length_b   1.000
_cell.length_c   1.000
_cell.angle_alpha   90.00
_cell.angle_beta   90.00
_cell.angle_gamma   90.00
#
_symmetry.space_group_name_H-M   'P 1'
#
loop_
_entity.id
_entity.type
_entity.pdbx_description
1 polymer ?
#
loop_
_entity_poly.entity_id
_entity_poly.type
_entity_poly.pdbx_seq_one_letter_code
_entity_poly.pdbx_strand_id
1 'polypeptide(L)' 'MADLKRKKGESFEAFLRRFKGSLKNNKRLETFRGKQTFNKKKTKIQLKKSALAKISLGKKYELLRKTGKLEEGKRMR' A
#
# COMPACT_ATOMS: atom_id res chain seq x y z
N MET A 1 -3.16 12.29 -17.06
CA MET A 1 -4.28 12.88 -16.30
C MET A 1 -4.97 11.79 -15.48
N ALA A 2 -5.65 12.14 -14.39
CA ALA A 2 -6.50 11.21 -13.65
C ALA A 2 -7.93 11.52 -14.08
N ASP A 3 -8.35 10.94 -15.20
CA ASP A 3 -9.63 11.24 -15.87
C ASP A 3 -10.81 10.58 -15.16
N LEU A 4 -10.90 10.77 -13.83
CA LEU A 4 -12.08 10.43 -13.07
C LEU A 4 -12.99 11.65 -13.07
N LYS A 5 -14.05 11.61 -13.86
CA LYS A 5 -15.17 12.55 -13.75
C LYS A 5 -16.15 12.09 -12.66
N ARG A 6 -16.88 13.05 -12.07
CA ARG A 6 -17.96 12.75 -11.12
C ARG A 6 -19.11 12.05 -11.86
N LYS A 7 -19.64 10.96 -11.32
CA LYS A 7 -20.81 10.30 -11.90
C LYS A 7 -22.09 11.07 -11.54
N LYS A 8 -23.10 11.05 -12.41
CA LYS A 8 -24.41 11.66 -12.11
C LYS A 8 -25.06 10.91 -10.94
N GLY A 9 -25.46 11.62 -9.89
CA GLY A 9 -26.01 11.03 -8.65
C GLY A 9 -24.98 10.61 -7.59
N GLU A 10 -23.68 10.82 -7.83
CA GLU A 10 -22.62 10.53 -6.84
C GLU A 10 -22.40 11.74 -5.91
N SER A 11 -22.34 11.49 -4.59
CA SER A 11 -21.93 12.54 -3.64
C SER A 11 -20.47 12.93 -3.86
N PHE A 12 -20.12 14.18 -3.58
CA PHE A 12 -18.76 14.67 -3.79
C PHE A 12 -17.72 13.87 -2.99
N GLU A 13 -18.05 13.48 -1.77
CA GLU A 13 -17.18 12.66 -0.92
C GLU A 13 -16.94 11.26 -1.49
N ALA A 14 -17.99 10.62 -2.04
CA ALA A 14 -17.87 9.32 -2.67
C ALA A 14 -16.91 9.37 -3.88
N PHE A 15 -17.01 10.46 -4.66
CA PHE A 15 -16.07 10.74 -5.74
C PHE A 15 -14.63 10.90 -5.24
N LEU A 16 -14.40 11.70 -4.20
CA LEU A 16 -13.06 11.89 -3.63
C LEU A 16 -12.45 10.59 -3.10
N ARG A 17 -13.26 9.73 -2.46
CA ARG A 17 -12.83 8.40 -2.01
C ARG A 17 -12.39 7.54 -3.20
N ARG A 18 -13.16 7.53 -4.28
CA ARG A 18 -12.82 6.81 -5.51
C ARG A 18 -11.54 7.36 -6.15
N PHE A 19 -11.42 8.68 -6.20
CA PHE A 19 -10.24 9.37 -6.73
C PHE A 19 -8.97 9.01 -5.94
N LYS A 20 -9.03 9.08 -4.61
CA LYS A 20 -7.92 8.69 -3.72
C LYS A 20 -7.53 7.21 -3.90
N GLY A 21 -8.53 6.33 -4.01
CA GLY A 21 -8.31 4.91 -4.31
C GLY A 21 -7.61 4.68 -5.65
N SER A 22 -8.05 5.38 -6.71
CA SER A 22 -7.42 5.34 -8.02
C SER A 22 -5.96 5.80 -7.99
N LEU A 23 -5.64 6.88 -7.27
CA LEU A 23 -4.27 7.36 -7.11
C LEU A 23 -3.36 6.36 -6.38
N LYS A 24 -3.90 5.68 -5.35
CA LYS A 24 -3.17 4.64 -4.60
C LYS A 24 -2.90 3.42 -5.48
N ASN A 25 -3.93 2.90 -6.16
CA ASN A 25 -3.83 1.69 -6.99
C ASN A 25 -2.87 1.89 -8.17
N ASN A 26 -2.89 3.06 -8.80
CA ASN A 26 -1.99 3.40 -9.90
C ASN A 26 -0.55 3.72 -9.45
N LYS A 27 -0.25 3.61 -8.14
CA LYS A 27 1.05 3.95 -7.52
C LYS A 27 1.58 5.34 -7.84
N ARG A 28 0.75 6.24 -8.39
CA ARG A 28 1.15 7.58 -8.84
C ARG A 28 1.68 8.44 -7.69
N LEU A 29 1.05 8.33 -6.52
CA LEU A 29 1.51 9.04 -5.33
C LEU A 29 2.89 8.53 -4.86
N GLU A 30 3.11 7.22 -4.90
CA GLU A 30 4.40 6.64 -4.50
C GLU A 30 5.51 6.98 -5.49
N THR A 31 5.22 6.93 -6.79
CA THR A 31 6.20 7.28 -7.82
C THR A 31 6.56 8.76 -7.77
N PHE A 32 5.59 9.65 -7.55
CA PHE A 32 5.84 11.08 -7.40
C PHE A 32 6.69 11.38 -6.15
N ARG A 33 6.31 10.83 -4.99
CA ARG A 33 7.09 10.97 -3.75
C ARG A 33 8.51 10.41 -3.88
N GLY A 34 8.67 9.27 -4.55
CA GLY A 34 9.98 8.64 -4.79
C GLY A 34 10.88 9.43 -5.75
N LYS A 35 10.29 10.26 -6.63
CA LYS A 35 11.01 11.15 -7.56
C LYS A 35 11.30 12.53 -6.98
N GLN A 36 10.64 12.93 -5.89
CA GLN A 36 10.83 14.23 -5.26
C GLN A 36 12.28 14.46 -4.79
N THR A 37 12.97 13.38 -4.42
CA THR A 37 14.37 13.41 -3.97
C THR A 37 15.18 12.35 -4.69
N PHE A 38 16.48 12.61 -4.85
CA PHE A 38 17.40 11.61 -5.42
C PHE A 38 17.53 10.42 -4.47
N ASN A 39 17.16 9.24 -4.97
CA ASN A 39 17.29 7.98 -4.25
C ASN A 39 18.37 7.09 -4.89
N LYS A 40 19.42 6.78 -4.13
CA LYS A 40 20.46 5.83 -4.56
C LYS A 40 19.87 4.42 -4.70
N LYS A 41 20.41 3.62 -5.62
CA LYS A 41 20.04 2.20 -5.76
C LYS A 41 20.34 1.45 -4.46
N LYS A 42 19.43 0.55 -4.06
CA LYS A 42 19.59 -0.27 -2.85
C LYS A 42 20.76 -1.24 -3.01
N THR A 43 21.58 -1.39 -1.97
CA THR A 43 22.67 -2.36 -1.95
C THR A 43 22.15 -3.79 -1.70
N LYS A 44 22.93 -4.82 -2.06
CA LYS A 44 22.58 -6.24 -1.80
C LYS A 44 22.27 -6.50 -0.33
N ILE A 45 23.01 -5.86 0.58
CA ILE A 45 22.82 -5.97 2.04
C ILE A 45 21.47 -5.38 2.45
N GLN A 46 21.11 -4.18 1.95
CA GLN A 46 19.83 -3.54 2.23
C GLN A 46 18.66 -4.38 1.70
N LEU A 47 18.79 -4.96 0.51
CA LEU A 47 17.80 -5.87 -0.05
C LEU A 47 17.63 -7.13 0.80
N LYS A 48 18.73 -7.77 1.21
CA LYS A 48 18.71 -8.95 2.10
C LYS A 48 18.03 -8.63 3.43
N LYS A 49 18.38 -7.52 4.07
CA LYS A 49 17.78 -7.08 5.34
C LYS A 49 16.28 -6.86 5.20
N SER A 50 15.84 -6.20 4.12
CA SER A 50 14.42 -5.98 3.84
C SER A 50 13.67 -7.29 3.61
N ALA A 51 14.25 -8.25 2.88
CA ALA A 51 13.65 -9.56 2.65
C ALA A 51 13.46 -10.35 3.95
N LEU A 52 14.50 -10.41 4.79
CA LEU A 52 14.43 -11.08 6.09
C LEU A 52 13.37 -10.47 7.02
N ALA A 53 13.26 -9.14 7.03
CA ALA A 53 12.23 -8.44 7.82
C ALA A 53 10.80 -8.76 7.33
N LYS A 54 10.59 -8.90 6.01
CA LYS A 54 9.28 -9.31 5.46
C LYS A 54 8.92 -10.74 5.89
N ILE A 55 9.88 -11.65 5.84
CA ILE A 55 9.69 -13.05 6.25
C ILE A 55 9.34 -13.13 7.73
N SER A 56 10.08 -12.43 8.60
CA SER A 56 9.80 -12.45 10.05
C SER A 56 8.44 -11.85 10.38
N LEU A 57 8.05 -10.77 9.72
CA LEU A 57 6.73 -10.16 9.89
C LEU A 57 5.61 -11.11 9.44
N GLY A 58 5.80 -11.82 8.31
CA GLY A 58 4.87 -12.84 7.83
C GLY A 58 4.68 -13.97 8.85
N LYS A 59 5.77 -14.52 9.39
CA LYS A 59 5.73 -15.55 10.44
C LYS A 59 4.99 -15.07 11.70
N LYS A 60 5.28 -13.84 12.14
CA LYS A 60 4.59 -13.24 13.29
C LYS A 60 3.09 -13.10 13.03
N TYR A 61 2.71 -12.63 11.85
CA TYR A 61 1.32 -12.50 11.46
C TYR A 61 0.59 -13.86 11.43
N GLU A 62 1.20 -14.89 10.86
CA GLU A 62 0.65 -16.24 10.85
C GLU A 62 0.43 -16.80 12.25
N LEU A 63 1.38 -16.60 13.17
CA LEU A 63 1.25 -17.00 14.56
C LEU A 63 0.08 -16.29 15.25
N LEU A 64 -0.04 -14.97 15.06
CA LEU A 64 -1.14 -14.19 15.62
C LEU A 64 -2.50 -14.60 15.04
N ARG A 65 -2.54 -14.97 13.75
CA ARG A 65 -3.74 -15.48 13.09
C ARG A 65 -4.15 -16.83 13.67
N LYS A 66 -3.20 -17.77 13.82
CA LYS A 66 -3.47 -19.11 14.39
C LYS A 66 -3.94 -19.05 15.84
N THR A 67 -3.46 -18.07 16.60
CA THR A 67 -3.80 -17.90 18.03
C THR A 67 -5.07 -17.07 18.25
N GLY A 68 -5.79 -16.68 17.18
CA GLY A 68 -7.02 -15.89 17.29
C GLY A 68 -6.82 -14.45 17.77
N LYS A 69 -5.56 -13.98 17.85
CA LYS A 69 -5.22 -12.60 18.28
C LYS A 69 -5.36 -11.58 17.15
N LEU A 70 -5.74 -12.01 15.95
CA LEU A 70 -6.05 -11.17 14.79
C LEU A 70 -7.50 -11.40 14.40
N GLU A 71 -8.26 -10.32 14.26
CA GLU A 71 -9.63 -10.37 13.71
C GLU A 71 -9.61 -11.01 12.32
N GLU A 72 -10.42 -12.06 12.15
CA GLU A 72 -10.62 -12.77 10.88
C GLU A 72 -11.35 -11.86 9.87
N GLY A 73 -10.60 -10.98 9.21
CA GLY A 73 -11.17 -10.06 8.21
C GLY A 73 -10.18 -9.04 7.67
N LYS A 74 -9.17 -8.67 8.46
CA LYS A 74 -8.07 -7.79 8.00
C LYS A 74 -6.94 -8.58 7.40
N ARG A 75 -7.14 -9.09 6.17
CA ARG A 75 -6.05 -9.57 5.34
C ARG A 75 -5.21 -8.36 4.91
N MET A 76 -4.00 -8.21 5.46
CA MET A 76 -3.04 -7.20 4.98
C MET A 76 -2.68 -7.55 3.52
N ARG A 77 -3.25 -6.80 2.56
CA ARG A 77 -2.88 -6.82 1.15
C ARG A 77 -1.65 -5.98 0.90
#